data_AF-A0A9X3H7H4-F1
#
_entry.id   AF-A0A9X3H7H4-F1
#
_cell.length_a   1.000
_cell.length_b   1.000
_cell.length_c   1.000
_cell.angle_alpha   90.00
_cell.angle_beta   90.00
_cell.angle_gamma   90.00
#
_symmetry.space_group_name_H-M   'P 1'
#
loop_
_entity.id
_entity.type
_entity.pdbx_description
1 polymer ?
#
loop_
_entity_poly.entity_id
_entity_poly.type
_entity_poly.pdbx_seq_one_letter_code
_entity_poly.pdbx_strand_id
1 'polypeptide(L)'
;MSLYLKALSKKILPFLLLLIPGLVMGQFFPAETVAVEPKEPAEFFAFSITQFDSVFFVRLAIDLLSMIILLRLIYYRVTGRHDFFLTFFMFNLVIFIITILLNSNTGFSIGAAFGLFAIFAMLRYRTEDISVKDMTYLFLSITIGLISSINQGTAVEIVLINSVILLVVFLIEGNVLIKQEYIKTIEYENIELIKPERHEELMADLRGRTGLDIHKVYIKRIDFLRDTALIKVHYRSRKNQDA
;
A
#
# COMPACT_ATOMS: atom_id res chain seq x y z
N MET A 1 -3.61 26.16 15.89
CA MET A 1 -3.89 24.80 15.38
C MET A 1 -5.00 24.14 16.21
N SER A 2 -6.20 24.74 16.27
CA SER A 2 -7.29 24.30 17.17
C SER A 2 -8.68 24.53 16.58
N LEU A 3 -8.86 25.49 15.65
CA LEU A 3 -10.15 25.72 14.99
C LEU A 3 -10.53 24.67 13.94
N TYR A 4 -9.56 24.16 13.15
CA TYR A 4 -9.84 23.20 12.08
C TYR A 4 -10.26 21.81 12.60
N LEU A 5 -9.69 21.35 13.73
CA LEU A 5 -10.08 20.07 14.35
C LEU A 5 -11.50 20.11 14.95
N LYS A 6 -11.90 21.25 15.54
CA LYS A 6 -13.27 21.42 16.06
C LYS A 6 -14.32 21.48 14.97
N ALA A 7 -14.01 22.06 13.80
CA ALA A 7 -14.92 22.09 12.66
C ALA A 7 -15.12 20.68 12.04
N LEU A 8 -14.06 19.86 12.03
CA LEU A 8 -14.10 18.49 11.52
C LEU A 8 -14.90 17.55 12.45
N SER A 9 -14.69 17.65 13.76
CA SER A 9 -15.43 16.90 14.78
C SER A 9 -16.94 17.21 14.76
N LYS A 10 -17.32 18.49 14.62
CA LYS A 10 -18.73 18.91 14.71
C LYS A 10 -19.58 18.49 13.49
N LYS A 11 -18.94 18.26 12.33
CA LYS A 11 -19.62 17.80 11.10
C LYS A 11 -19.68 16.27 10.97
N ILE A 12 -18.72 15.54 11.52
CA ILE A 12 -18.61 14.07 11.36
C ILE A 12 -19.36 13.31 12.47
N LEU A 13 -19.40 13.86 13.68
CA LEU A 13 -20.03 13.20 14.83
C LEU A 13 -21.54 12.92 14.69
N PRO A 14 -22.39 13.80 14.11
CA PRO A 14 -23.81 13.48 13.93
C PRO A 14 -24.05 12.43 12.82
N PHE A 15 -23.10 12.25 11.89
CA PHE A 15 -23.19 11.25 10.83
C PHE A 15 -22.82 9.85 11.34
N LEU A 16 -21.96 9.77 12.36
CA LEU A 16 -21.50 8.51 12.97
C LEU A 16 -22.50 7.96 14.01
N LEU A 17 -23.31 8.82 14.61
CA LEU A 17 -24.36 8.45 15.58
C LEU A 17 -25.68 8.00 14.93
N LEU A 18 -25.87 8.26 13.63
CA LEU A 18 -27.08 7.88 12.87
C LEU A 18 -27.02 6.43 12.34
N LEU A 19 -25.91 5.72 12.57
CA LEU A 19 -25.64 4.36 12.08
C LEU A 19 -25.91 3.26 13.12
N ILE A 20 -26.57 3.58 14.24
CA ILE A 20 -26.95 2.59 15.26
C ILE A 20 -28.45 2.71 15.57
N PRO A 21 -29.32 1.93 14.91
CA PRO A 21 -30.65 1.63 15.44
C PRO A 21 -30.60 0.23 16.06
N GLY A 22 -30.58 0.14 17.39
CA GLY A 22 -30.71 -1.16 18.03
C GLY A 22 -30.37 -1.29 19.51
N LEU A 23 -30.51 -0.23 20.31
CA LEU A 23 -30.42 -0.38 21.77
C LEU A 23 -31.59 0.32 22.46
N VAL A 24 -32.78 -0.28 22.33
CA VAL A 24 -33.86 -0.09 23.30
C VAL A 24 -34.13 -1.42 23.96
N MET A 25 -33.86 -1.39 25.26
CA MET A 25 -34.17 -2.34 26.32
C MET A 25 -35.61 -2.90 26.25
N GLY A 26 -35.76 -4.18 26.56
CA GLY A 26 -36.91 -4.68 27.32
C GLY A 26 -37.94 -5.52 26.55
N GLN A 27 -38.11 -6.75 27.03
CA GLN A 27 -39.23 -7.69 26.80
C GLN A 27 -39.18 -8.57 25.55
N PHE A 28 -38.64 -9.79 25.70
CA PHE A 28 -39.39 -11.05 25.58
C PHE A 28 -38.41 -12.23 25.78
N PHE A 29 -38.29 -12.71 27.02
CA PHE A 29 -37.81 -14.07 27.27
C PHE A 29 -39.05 -14.94 27.54
N PRO A 30 -39.40 -15.89 26.67
CA PRO A 30 -39.81 -17.20 27.09
C PRO A 30 -38.60 -18.12 27.01
N ALA A 31 -38.34 -18.82 28.11
CA ALA A 31 -37.41 -19.94 28.15
C ALA A 31 -37.98 -21.06 27.28
N GLU A 32 -37.46 -21.21 26.07
CA GLU A 32 -37.67 -22.41 25.29
C GLU A 32 -36.31 -23.04 25.03
N THR A 33 -36.04 -24.11 25.77
CA THR A 33 -34.91 -25.00 25.58
C THR A 33 -35.09 -25.73 24.26
N VAL A 34 -34.79 -25.06 23.16
CA VAL A 34 -34.54 -25.73 21.89
C VAL A 34 -33.18 -26.38 22.04
N ALA A 35 -33.17 -27.71 22.06
CA ALA A 35 -31.95 -28.50 22.02
C ALA A 35 -31.12 -28.03 20.82
N VAL A 36 -29.99 -27.38 21.09
CA VAL A 36 -28.99 -27.07 20.07
C VAL A 36 -28.31 -28.38 19.74
N GLU A 37 -28.77 -29.04 18.68
CA GLU A 37 -28.03 -30.13 18.06
C GLU A 37 -26.60 -29.66 17.74
N PRO A 38 -25.58 -30.52 17.91
CA PRO A 38 -24.20 -30.15 17.64
C PRO A 38 -24.05 -29.84 16.15
N LYS A 39 -23.95 -28.56 15.80
CA LYS A 39 -23.60 -28.11 14.45
C LYS A 39 -22.25 -28.74 14.09
N GLU A 40 -22.26 -29.55 13.04
CA GLU A 40 -21.14 -30.36 12.56
C GLU A 40 -19.79 -29.61 12.54
N PRO A 41 -18.66 -30.31 12.76
CA PRO A 41 -17.37 -29.68 12.92
C PRO A 41 -16.95 -28.96 11.65
N ALA A 42 -16.84 -27.63 11.74
CA ALA A 42 -15.98 -26.78 10.91
C ALA A 42 -15.77 -27.26 9.47
N GLU A 43 -16.82 -27.23 8.66
CA GLU A 43 -16.72 -27.19 7.19
C GLU A 43 -16.17 -25.83 6.70
N PHE A 44 -15.06 -25.37 7.29
CA PHE A 44 -14.36 -24.14 6.92
C PHE A 44 -13.66 -24.28 5.55
N PHE A 45 -13.33 -25.51 5.16
CA PHE A 45 -12.76 -25.86 3.86
C PHE A 45 -13.65 -26.82 3.06
N ALA A 46 -14.98 -26.73 3.20
CA ALA A 46 -15.88 -27.44 2.29
C ALA A 46 -15.78 -26.82 0.90
N PHE A 47 -14.87 -27.37 0.10
CA PHE A 47 -14.66 -27.03 -1.29
C PHE A 47 -15.84 -27.58 -2.11
N SER A 48 -16.88 -26.77 -2.24
CA SER A 48 -17.99 -27.06 -3.14
C SER A 48 -17.68 -26.55 -4.55
N ILE A 49 -17.64 -27.46 -5.53
CA ILE A 49 -17.40 -27.14 -6.97
C ILE A 49 -18.46 -26.15 -7.52
N THR A 50 -19.58 -25.95 -6.82
CA THR A 50 -20.65 -25.01 -7.16
C THR A 50 -20.23 -23.53 -7.07
N GLN A 51 -19.04 -23.23 -6.53
CA GLN A 51 -18.50 -21.88 -6.42
C GLN A 51 -17.97 -21.32 -7.74
N PHE A 52 -17.71 -22.17 -8.74
CA PHE A 52 -17.24 -21.75 -10.06
C PHE A 52 -18.40 -21.36 -10.99
N ASP A 53 -19.13 -20.31 -10.63
CA ASP A 53 -20.17 -19.73 -11.48
C ASP A 53 -19.59 -18.66 -12.44
N SER A 54 -20.35 -18.30 -13.47
CA SER A 54 -20.09 -17.14 -14.35
C SER A 54 -19.70 -15.88 -13.58
N VAL A 55 -20.33 -15.61 -12.43
CA VAL A 55 -20.01 -14.49 -11.55
C VAL A 55 -18.58 -14.55 -11.00
N PHE A 56 -18.08 -15.75 -10.67
CA PHE A 56 -16.70 -15.97 -10.23
C PHE A 56 -15.72 -15.55 -11.32
N PHE A 57 -15.93 -16.00 -12.56
CA PHE A 57 -15.04 -15.67 -13.67
C PHE A 57 -15.05 -14.17 -14.01
N VAL A 58 -16.21 -13.51 -13.91
CA VAL A 58 -16.30 -12.05 -14.10
C VAL A 58 -15.51 -11.32 -13.02
N ARG A 59 -15.64 -11.72 -11.74
CA ARG A 59 -14.88 -11.13 -10.62
C ARG A 59 -13.38 -11.35 -10.77
N LEU A 60 -12.97 -12.55 -11.14
CA LEU A 60 -11.58 -12.88 -11.43
C LEU A 60 -11.04 -12.04 -12.59
N ALA A 61 -11.82 -11.86 -13.66
CA ALA A 61 -11.40 -11.03 -14.79
C ALA A 61 -11.21 -9.56 -14.39
N ILE A 62 -12.11 -9.02 -13.56
CA ILE A 62 -12.00 -7.65 -13.03
C ILE A 62 -10.76 -7.50 -12.12
N ASP A 63 -10.51 -8.48 -11.26
CA ASP A 63 -9.33 -8.51 -10.38
C ASP A 63 -8.04 -8.53 -11.21
N LEU A 64 -7.92 -9.47 -12.14
CA LEU A 64 -6.77 -9.60 -13.03
C LEU A 64 -6.55 -8.33 -13.87
N LEU A 65 -7.63 -7.73 -14.41
CA LEU A 65 -7.53 -6.48 -15.15
C LEU A 65 -7.04 -5.33 -14.27
N SER A 66 -7.60 -5.19 -13.07
CA SER A 66 -7.21 -4.16 -12.10
C SER A 66 -5.73 -4.33 -11.70
N MET A 67 -5.31 -5.57 -11.51
CA MET A 67 -3.94 -5.93 -11.15
C MET A 67 -2.95 -5.66 -12.29
N ILE A 68 -3.32 -5.99 -13.53
CA ILE A 68 -2.53 -5.65 -14.72
C ILE A 68 -2.38 -4.14 -14.85
N ILE A 69 -3.45 -3.37 -14.62
CA ILE A 69 -3.39 -1.90 -14.66
C ILE A 69 -2.45 -1.37 -13.56
N LEU A 70 -2.59 -1.84 -12.32
CA LEU A 70 -1.72 -1.45 -11.21
C LEU A 70 -0.24 -1.69 -11.53
N LEU A 71 0.10 -2.91 -11.97
CA LEU A 71 1.48 -3.31 -12.20
C LEU A 71 2.06 -2.70 -13.47
N ARG A 72 1.32 -2.70 -14.57
CA ARG A 72 1.84 -2.27 -15.87
C ARG A 72 1.83 -0.76 -16.05
N LEU A 73 0.77 -0.08 -15.58
CA LEU A 73 0.58 1.35 -15.83
C LEU A 73 1.25 2.19 -14.74
N ILE A 74 1.19 1.74 -13.49
CA ILE A 74 1.71 2.49 -12.34
C ILE A 74 3.08 1.95 -11.92
N TYR A 75 3.16 0.70 -11.46
CA TYR A 75 4.40 0.15 -10.89
C TYR A 75 5.56 0.17 -11.89
N TYR A 76 5.36 -0.33 -13.11
CA TYR A 76 6.40 -0.35 -14.13
C TYR A 76 6.90 1.05 -14.50
N ARG A 77 5.99 2.04 -14.56
CA ARG A 77 6.34 3.42 -14.89
C ARG A 77 7.19 4.09 -13.80
N VAL A 78 7.01 3.68 -12.54
CA VAL A 78 7.64 4.34 -11.39
C VAL A 78 8.91 3.63 -10.95
N THR A 79 8.90 2.29 -10.86
CA THR A 79 10.00 1.51 -10.30
C THR A 79 10.98 1.02 -11.36
N GLY A 80 10.52 0.83 -12.61
CA GLY A 80 11.35 0.40 -13.76
C GLY A 80 11.96 -1.00 -13.65
N ARG A 81 11.71 -1.73 -12.55
CA ARG A 81 12.25 -3.05 -12.25
C ARG A 81 11.15 -4.12 -12.32
N HIS A 82 11.50 -5.30 -12.81
CA HIS A 82 10.56 -6.42 -13.02
C HIS A 82 10.53 -7.43 -11.88
N ASP A 83 11.46 -7.34 -10.93
CA ASP A 83 11.77 -8.41 -9.96
C ASP A 83 10.56 -8.79 -9.08
N PHE A 84 9.67 -7.84 -8.77
CA PHE A 84 8.51 -8.07 -7.90
C PHE A 84 7.19 -8.29 -8.64
N PHE A 85 7.17 -8.22 -9.99
CA PHE A 85 5.94 -8.37 -10.77
C PHE A 85 5.25 -9.71 -10.49
N LEU A 86 6.00 -10.80 -10.57
CA LEU A 86 5.51 -12.15 -10.32
C LEU A 86 4.99 -12.29 -8.89
N THR A 87 5.75 -11.77 -7.93
CA THR A 87 5.41 -11.81 -6.51
C THR A 87 4.06 -11.15 -6.24
N PHE A 88 3.88 -9.90 -6.68
CA PHE A 88 2.63 -9.18 -6.43
C PHE A 88 1.43 -9.85 -7.10
N PHE A 89 1.60 -10.30 -8.35
CA PHE A 89 0.54 -11.00 -9.08
C PHE A 89 0.11 -12.29 -8.38
N MET A 90 1.08 -13.11 -7.94
CA MET A 90 0.78 -14.36 -7.22
C MET A 90 0.15 -14.09 -5.86
N PHE A 91 0.60 -13.09 -5.11
CA PHE A 91 -0.03 -12.70 -3.84
C PHE A 91 -1.48 -12.26 -4.04
N ASN A 92 -1.77 -11.42 -5.03
CA ASN A 92 -3.13 -11.00 -5.36
C ASN A 92 -4.01 -12.21 -5.70
N LEU A 93 -3.55 -13.10 -6.59
CA LEU A 93 -4.30 -14.29 -6.99
C LEU A 93 -4.56 -15.25 -5.81
N VAL A 94 -3.53 -15.53 -4.99
CA VAL A 94 -3.66 -16.40 -3.81
C VAL A 94 -4.67 -15.82 -2.83
N ILE A 95 -4.61 -14.51 -2.56
CA ILE A 95 -5.56 -13.86 -1.65
C ILE A 95 -6.98 -13.87 -2.22
N PHE A 96 -7.16 -13.63 -3.52
CA PHE A 96 -8.47 -13.71 -4.16
C PHE A 96 -9.10 -15.10 -3.99
N ILE A 97 -8.32 -16.16 -4.27
CA ILE A 97 -8.74 -17.55 -4.15
C ILE A 97 -9.00 -17.95 -2.70
N ILE A 98 -8.09 -17.66 -1.77
CA ILE A 98 -8.31 -17.96 -0.35
C ILE A 98 -9.59 -17.28 0.12
N THR A 99 -9.77 -16.01 -0.21
CA THR A 99 -10.89 -15.24 0.33
C THR A 99 -12.24 -15.69 -0.20
N ILE A 100 -12.32 -16.16 -1.45
CA ILE A 100 -13.58 -16.67 -2.00
C ILE A 100 -13.95 -18.00 -1.36
N LEU A 101 -12.94 -18.84 -1.09
CA LEU A 101 -13.10 -20.10 -0.36
C LEU A 101 -13.55 -19.88 1.09
N LEU A 102 -13.13 -18.78 1.71
CA LEU A 102 -13.53 -18.43 3.07
C LEU A 102 -14.91 -17.78 3.16
N ASN A 103 -15.40 -17.18 2.07
CA ASN A 103 -16.69 -16.49 2.07
C ASN A 103 -17.89 -17.44 1.92
N SER A 104 -17.66 -18.73 1.67
CA SER A 104 -18.67 -19.67 1.18
C SER A 104 -19.72 -20.09 2.22
N ASN A 105 -19.37 -20.16 3.52
CA ASN A 105 -20.23 -20.80 4.53
C ASN A 105 -20.57 -19.93 5.76
N THR A 106 -19.80 -18.89 6.03
CA THR A 106 -20.03 -17.94 7.13
C THR A 106 -19.33 -16.66 6.73
N GLY A 107 -20.06 -15.55 6.54
CA GLY A 107 -19.51 -14.30 6.03
C GLY A 107 -18.14 -13.92 6.62
N PHE A 108 -17.29 -13.28 5.83
CA PHE A 108 -15.88 -13.00 6.10
C PHE A 108 -15.48 -13.06 7.60
N SER A 109 -14.91 -14.20 7.99
CA SER A 109 -14.58 -14.49 9.40
C SER A 109 -13.56 -13.49 9.91
N ILE A 110 -13.77 -13.00 11.14
CA ILE A 110 -12.82 -12.12 11.82
C ILE A 110 -11.42 -12.76 11.88
N GLY A 111 -11.35 -14.10 11.93
CA GLY A 111 -10.11 -14.87 11.88
C GLY A 111 -9.33 -14.73 10.56
N ALA A 112 -10.01 -14.51 9.43
CA ALA A 112 -9.36 -14.26 8.14
C ALA A 112 -8.66 -12.89 8.14
N ALA A 113 -9.30 -11.86 8.72
CA ALA A 113 -8.69 -10.55 8.91
C ALA A 113 -7.46 -10.62 9.83
N PHE A 114 -7.54 -11.39 10.92
CA PHE A 114 -6.41 -11.64 11.82
C PHE A 114 -5.26 -12.38 11.12
N GLY A 115 -5.56 -13.37 10.27
CA GLY A 115 -4.55 -14.10 9.49
C GLY A 115 -3.79 -13.18 8.52
N LEU A 116 -4.50 -12.28 7.84
CA LEU A 116 -3.86 -11.31 6.94
C LEU A 116 -2.96 -10.33 7.70
N PHE A 117 -3.37 -9.89 8.89
CA PHE A 117 -2.54 -9.06 9.77
C PHE A 117 -1.26 -9.79 10.23
N ALA A 118 -1.35 -11.09 10.51
CA ALA A 118 -0.20 -11.92 10.88
C ALA A 118 0.81 -12.06 9.73
N ILE A 119 0.34 -12.21 8.49
CA ILE A 119 1.20 -12.22 7.29
C ILE A 119 1.94 -10.88 7.15
N PHE A 120 1.29 -9.75 7.40
CA PHE A 120 1.96 -8.44 7.39
C PHE A 120 3.01 -8.30 8.50
N ALA A 121 2.74 -8.82 9.69
CA ALA A 121 3.72 -8.86 10.77
C ALA A 121 4.95 -9.68 10.35
N MET A 122 4.76 -10.88 9.79
CA MET A 122 5.86 -11.73 9.32
C MET A 122 6.66 -11.10 8.17
N LEU A 123 5.97 -10.51 7.18
CA LEU A 123 6.60 -9.86 6.03
C LEU A 123 7.50 -8.69 6.43
N ARG A 124 7.19 -7.98 7.52
CA ARG A 124 8.04 -6.91 8.06
C ARG A 124 9.34 -7.41 8.70
N TYR A 125 9.39 -8.67 9.13
CA TYR A 125 10.56 -9.25 9.81
C TYR A 125 11.49 -10.04 8.87
N ARG A 126 11.22 -10.07 7.56
CA ARG A 126 12.11 -10.75 6.60
C ARG A 126 13.35 -9.90 6.30
N THR A 127 14.47 -10.57 6.12
CA THR A 127 15.84 -10.02 6.05
C THR A 127 16.24 -9.37 4.72
N GLU A 128 15.30 -9.11 3.81
CA GLU A 128 15.57 -8.33 2.60
C GLU A 128 15.09 -6.90 2.79
N ASP A 129 15.97 -5.93 2.52
CA ASP A 129 15.63 -4.51 2.50
C ASP A 129 14.69 -4.21 1.31
N ILE A 130 13.42 -4.60 1.43
CA ILE A 130 12.36 -4.24 0.50
C ILE A 130 12.14 -2.73 0.61
N SER A 131 12.07 -2.03 -0.53
CA SER A 131 11.75 -0.60 -0.52
C SER A 131 10.35 -0.39 0.07
N VAL A 132 10.18 0.69 0.84
CA VAL A 132 8.86 1.08 1.39
C VAL A 132 7.79 1.21 0.29
N LYS A 133 8.21 1.57 -0.93
CA LYS A 133 7.33 1.59 -2.12
C LYS A 133 6.83 0.20 -2.49
N ASP A 134 7.73 -0.78 -2.63
CA ASP A 134 7.37 -2.16 -3.00
C ASP A 134 6.42 -2.81 -1.99
N MET A 135 6.62 -2.53 -0.69
CA MET A 135 5.70 -2.98 0.37
C MET A 135 4.29 -2.38 0.20
N THR A 136 4.20 -1.12 -0.23
CA THR A 136 2.92 -0.44 -0.47
C THR A 136 2.18 -1.07 -1.66
N TYR A 137 2.91 -1.40 -2.73
CA TYR A 137 2.34 -2.09 -3.89
C TYR A 137 1.86 -3.50 -3.57
N LEU A 138 2.57 -4.24 -2.72
CA LEU A 138 2.10 -5.52 -2.20
C LEU A 138 0.76 -5.35 -1.47
N PHE A 139 0.66 -4.33 -0.60
CA PHE A 139 -0.56 -4.05 0.16
C PHE A 139 -1.75 -3.69 -0.75
N LEU A 140 -1.51 -2.86 -1.76
CA LEU A 140 -2.51 -2.52 -2.78
C LEU A 140 -2.98 -3.77 -3.55
N SER A 141 -2.04 -4.63 -3.94
CA SER A 141 -2.32 -5.88 -4.67
C SER A 141 -3.22 -6.81 -3.84
N ILE A 142 -2.91 -6.97 -2.56
CA ILE A 142 -3.72 -7.75 -1.61
C ILE A 142 -5.11 -7.14 -1.45
N THR A 143 -5.18 -5.81 -1.33
CA THR A 143 -6.44 -5.07 -1.13
C THR A 143 -7.37 -5.22 -2.34
N ILE A 144 -6.84 -5.11 -3.57
CA ILE A 144 -7.62 -5.31 -4.80
C ILE A 144 -8.17 -6.75 -4.86
N GLY A 145 -7.36 -7.75 -4.50
CA GLY A 145 -7.78 -9.15 -4.46
C GLY A 145 -8.90 -9.41 -3.44
N LEU A 146 -8.79 -8.81 -2.25
CA LEU A 146 -9.82 -8.90 -1.20
C LEU A 146 -11.13 -8.23 -1.62
N ILE A 147 -11.07 -7.02 -2.16
CA ILE A 147 -12.27 -6.27 -2.57
C ILE A 147 -12.99 -7.02 -3.69
N SER A 148 -12.24 -7.52 -4.67
CA SER A 148 -12.81 -8.28 -5.79
C SER A 148 -13.44 -9.62 -5.36
N SER A 149 -12.97 -10.19 -4.25
CA SER A 149 -13.43 -11.48 -3.74
C SER A 149 -14.59 -11.36 -2.73
N ILE A 150 -14.47 -10.48 -1.73
CA ILE A 150 -15.41 -10.35 -0.60
C ILE A 150 -16.69 -9.62 -1.00
N ASN A 151 -16.58 -8.60 -1.86
CA ASN A 151 -17.67 -7.67 -2.09
C ASN A 151 -18.90 -8.40 -2.67
N GLN A 152 -20.01 -8.41 -1.92
CA GLN A 152 -21.26 -9.05 -2.35
C GLN A 152 -22.08 -8.19 -3.33
N GLY A 153 -21.58 -6.99 -3.64
CA GLY A 153 -22.15 -6.03 -4.57
C GLY A 153 -22.10 -6.44 -6.04
N THR A 154 -22.57 -5.54 -6.90
CA THR A 154 -22.55 -5.73 -8.36
C THR A 154 -21.14 -5.59 -8.91
N ALA A 155 -20.87 -6.21 -10.07
CA ALA A 155 -19.57 -6.09 -10.77
C ALA A 155 -19.16 -4.62 -11.01
N VAL A 156 -20.14 -3.74 -11.24
CA VAL A 156 -19.93 -2.29 -11.40
C VAL A 156 -19.37 -1.64 -10.13
N GLU A 157 -19.85 -2.04 -8.96
CA GLU A 157 -19.38 -1.48 -7.68
C GLU A 157 -17.92 -1.88 -7.41
N ILE A 158 -17.56 -3.14 -7.72
CA ILE A 158 -16.18 -3.64 -7.61
C ILE A 158 -15.26 -2.83 -8.54
N VAL A 159 -15.65 -2.66 -9.81
CA VAL A 159 -14.90 -1.86 -10.78
C VAL A 159 -14.74 -0.42 -10.29
N LEU A 160 -15.80 0.19 -9.76
CA LEU A 160 -15.75 1.57 -9.26
C LEU A 160 -14.75 1.71 -8.10
N ILE A 161 -14.79 0.82 -7.11
CA ILE A 161 -13.89 0.85 -5.97
C ILE A 161 -12.43 0.65 -6.42
N ASN A 162 -12.17 -0.37 -7.25
CA ASN A 162 -10.83 -0.62 -7.78
C ASN A 162 -10.33 0.58 -8.59
N SER A 163 -11.20 1.20 -9.40
CA SER A 163 -10.87 2.39 -10.19
C SER A 163 -10.49 3.58 -9.31
N VAL A 164 -11.18 3.81 -8.19
CA VAL A 164 -10.85 4.88 -7.24
C VAL A 164 -9.47 4.63 -6.61
N ILE A 165 -9.19 3.40 -6.18
CA ILE A 165 -7.87 3.04 -5.62
C ILE A 165 -6.78 3.30 -6.66
N LEU A 166 -6.94 2.78 -7.88
CA LEU A 166 -5.99 2.97 -8.96
C LEU A 166 -5.77 4.44 -9.31
N LEU A 167 -6.85 5.23 -9.33
CA LEU A 167 -6.79 6.67 -9.63
C LEU A 167 -6.02 7.44 -8.55
N VAL A 168 -6.27 7.15 -7.27
CA VAL A 168 -5.54 7.79 -6.17
C VAL A 168 -4.05 7.46 -6.24
N VAL A 169 -3.71 6.18 -6.43
CA VAL A 169 -2.31 5.74 -6.56
C VAL A 169 -1.65 6.41 -7.76
N PHE A 170 -2.35 6.46 -8.90
CA PHE A 170 -1.86 7.11 -10.11
C PHE A 170 -1.62 8.61 -9.93
N LEU A 171 -2.49 9.33 -9.20
CA LEU A 171 -2.31 10.76 -8.94
C LEU A 171 -1.11 11.04 -8.02
N ILE A 172 -0.91 10.21 -6.99
CA ILE A 172 0.18 10.36 -6.03
C ILE A 172 1.51 10.01 -6.68
N GLU A 173 1.60 8.86 -7.35
CA GLU A 173 2.85 8.36 -7.93
C GLU A 173 3.16 8.91 -9.32
N GLY A 174 2.16 9.40 -10.05
CA GLY A 174 2.30 9.93 -11.41
C GLY A 174 3.12 11.23 -11.49
N ASN A 175 3.78 11.67 -10.42
CA ASN A 175 4.55 12.90 -10.32
C ASN A 175 3.69 14.17 -10.54
N VAL A 176 2.36 14.04 -10.58
CA VAL A 176 1.40 15.14 -10.78
C VAL A 176 1.33 16.01 -9.52
N LEU A 177 1.44 15.38 -8.33
CA LEU A 177 1.32 16.06 -7.05
C LEU A 177 2.67 16.26 -6.33
N ILE A 178 3.59 15.29 -6.40
CA ILE A 178 4.88 15.32 -5.69
C ILE A 178 5.99 15.03 -6.70
N LYS A 179 6.91 15.98 -6.92
CA LYS A 179 8.09 15.76 -7.79
C LYS A 179 9.07 14.83 -7.07
N GLN A 180 9.39 13.70 -7.68
CA GLN A 180 10.37 12.75 -7.13
C GLN A 180 11.76 13.38 -6.96
N GLU A 181 12.23 13.47 -5.71
CA GLU A 181 13.61 13.84 -5.36
C GLU A 181 14.45 12.58 -5.18
N TYR A 182 15.65 12.57 -5.75
CA TYR A 182 16.60 11.49 -5.60
C TYR A 182 17.69 11.89 -4.62
N ILE A 183 18.14 10.94 -3.82
CA ILE A 183 19.13 11.15 -2.77
C ILE A 183 20.35 10.30 -3.09
N LYS A 184 21.54 10.91 -3.12
CA LYS A 184 22.82 10.21 -3.23
C LYS A 184 23.73 10.64 -2.08
N THR A 185 24.46 9.68 -1.52
CA THR A 185 25.50 9.96 -0.53
C THR A 185 26.84 9.90 -1.24
N ILE A 186 27.67 10.92 -1.04
CA ILE A 186 28.97 11.11 -1.69
C ILE A 186 30.00 11.34 -0.59
N GLU A 187 31.12 10.64 -0.67
CA GLU A 187 32.30 10.95 0.13
C GLU A 187 33.07 12.06 -0.59
N TYR A 188 33.24 13.18 0.09
CA TYR A 188 33.74 14.43 -0.48
C TYR A 188 35.08 14.79 0.15
N GLU A 189 36.06 15.12 -0.68
CA GLU A 189 37.45 15.34 -0.27
C GLU A 189 37.79 16.80 0.09
N ASN A 190 37.01 17.78 -0.37
CA ASN A 190 37.38 19.18 -0.17
C ASN A 190 36.75 19.75 1.09
N ILE A 191 37.40 19.53 2.23
CA ILE A 191 36.89 19.94 3.55
C ILE A 191 36.80 21.46 3.71
N GLU A 192 37.46 22.28 2.87
CA GLU A 192 37.34 23.73 2.96
C GLU A 192 36.01 24.27 2.44
N LEU A 193 35.42 23.58 1.46
CA LEU A 193 34.17 23.98 0.79
C LEU A 193 32.92 23.60 1.59
N ILE A 194 33.03 22.78 2.63
CA ILE A 194 31.88 22.40 3.47
C ILE A 194 31.44 23.51 4.42
N LYS A 195 32.20 24.60 4.51
CA LYS A 195 31.90 25.74 5.38
C LYS A 195 30.61 26.43 4.93
N PRO A 196 29.76 26.91 5.84
CA PRO A 196 28.49 27.55 5.49
C PRO A 196 28.63 28.73 4.53
N GLU A 197 29.75 29.46 4.58
CA GLU A 197 30.00 30.63 3.76
C GLU A 197 30.31 30.29 2.29
N ARG A 198 30.77 29.06 2.01
CA ARG A 198 31.16 28.59 0.67
C ARG A 198 30.14 27.63 0.06
N HIS A 199 28.89 27.69 0.51
CA HIS A 199 27.85 26.76 0.08
C HIS A 199 27.59 26.80 -1.44
N GLU A 200 27.65 27.98 -2.07
CA GLU A 200 27.49 28.13 -3.52
C GLU A 200 28.63 27.47 -4.30
N GLU A 201 29.87 27.60 -3.81
CA GLU A 201 31.05 26.97 -4.42
C GLU A 201 30.98 25.44 -4.28
N LEU A 202 30.56 24.93 -3.12
CA LEU A 202 30.31 23.51 -2.89
C LEU A 202 29.25 22.96 -3.85
N MET A 203 28.13 23.68 -4.01
CA MET A 203 27.07 23.30 -4.93
C MET A 203 27.55 23.28 -6.39
N ALA A 204 28.36 24.27 -6.79
CA ALA A 204 28.92 24.33 -8.14
C ALA A 204 29.90 23.18 -8.41
N ASP A 205 30.82 22.89 -7.48
CA ASP A 205 31.77 21.78 -7.60
C ASP A 205 31.05 20.42 -7.64
N LEU A 206 30.07 20.19 -6.76
CA LEU A 206 29.28 18.96 -6.76
C LEU A 206 28.47 18.79 -8.05
N ARG A 207 27.86 19.85 -8.58
CA ARG A 207 27.16 19.81 -9.88
C ARG A 207 28.12 19.52 -11.03
N GLY A 208 29.29 20.17 -11.05
CA GLY A 208 30.30 19.98 -12.09
C GLY A 208 30.88 18.57 -12.13
N ARG A 209 31.19 17.99 -10.95
CA ARG A 209 31.76 16.65 -10.84
C ARG A 209 30.74 15.54 -11.06
N THR A 210 29.51 15.72 -10.59
CA THR A 210 28.48 14.66 -10.66
C THR A 210 27.63 14.73 -11.93
N GLY A 211 27.60 15.88 -12.62
CA GLY A 211 26.67 16.12 -13.72
C GLY A 211 25.19 16.17 -13.30
N LEU A 212 24.89 16.12 -12.00
CA LEU A 212 23.53 16.07 -11.48
C LEU A 212 23.00 17.48 -11.18
N ASP A 213 21.71 17.69 -11.43
CA ASP A 213 21.00 18.91 -11.02
C ASP A 213 20.67 18.86 -9.51
N ILE A 214 21.72 19.08 -8.70
CA ILE A 214 21.67 19.12 -7.24
C ILE A 214 21.02 20.43 -6.81
N HIS A 215 20.03 20.37 -5.94
CA HIS A 215 19.34 21.56 -5.40
C HIS A 215 19.40 21.64 -3.88
N LYS A 216 19.79 20.56 -3.19
CA LYS A 216 19.95 20.54 -1.74
C LYS A 216 21.13 19.68 -1.33
N VAL A 217 21.88 20.13 -0.34
CA VAL A 217 23.05 19.44 0.19
C VAL A 217 22.98 19.41 1.70
N TYR A 218 23.28 18.25 2.27
CA TYR A 218 23.34 18.02 3.71
C TYR A 218 24.66 17.35 4.08
N ILE A 219 25.40 17.95 4.99
CA ILE A 219 26.61 17.33 5.54
C ILE A 219 26.18 16.33 6.61
N LYS A 220 26.52 15.06 6.40
CA LYS A 220 26.16 13.94 7.30
C LYS A 220 27.22 13.72 8.38
N ARG A 221 28.49 13.72 7.97
CA ARG A 221 29.64 13.48 8.85
C ARG A 221 30.84 14.22 8.28
N ILE A 222 31.69 14.72 9.17
CA ILE A 222 32.97 15.33 8.82
C ILE A 222 34.06 14.51 9.51
N ASP A 223 35.08 14.12 8.76
CA ASP A 223 36.28 13.43 9.24
C ASP A 223 37.50 14.32 8.99
N PHE A 224 37.88 15.07 10.02
CA PHE A 224 39.04 15.96 9.97
C PHE A 224 40.39 15.23 9.97
N LEU A 225 40.43 13.92 10.27
CA LEU A 225 41.68 13.16 10.22
C LEU A 225 42.02 12.73 8.79
N ARG A 226 40.99 12.51 7.97
CA ARG A 226 41.10 12.08 6.57
C ARG A 226 40.80 13.18 5.58
N ASP A 227 40.55 14.40 6.06
CA ASP A 227 40.07 15.53 5.26
C ASP A 227 38.88 15.16 4.35
N THR A 228 37.95 14.36 4.85
CA THR A 228 36.77 13.93 4.09
C THR A 228 35.47 14.30 4.79
N ALA A 229 34.42 14.51 4.01
CA ALA A 229 33.07 14.73 4.50
C ALA A 229 32.10 13.81 3.78
N LEU A 230 31.22 13.16 4.55
CA LEU A 230 30.09 12.43 3.98
C LEU A 230 28.98 13.44 3.69
N ILE A 231 28.62 13.61 2.43
CA ILE A 231 27.63 14.57 1.96
C ILE A 231 26.44 13.83 1.36
N LYS A 232 25.22 14.22 1.76
CA LYS A 232 23.97 13.76 1.17
C LYS A 232 23.44 14.85 0.23
N VAL A 233 23.35 14.53 -1.06
CA VAL A 233 22.86 15.44 -2.09
C VAL A 233 21.44 15.03 -2.52
N HIS A 234 20.56 16.01 -2.63
CA HIS A 234 19.24 15.86 -3.26
C HIS A 234 19.32 16.45 -4.66
N TYR A 235 18.97 15.64 -5.65
CA TYR A 235 19.00 16.03 -7.05
C TYR A 235 17.70 15.63 -7.73
N ARG A 236 17.39 16.35 -8.81
CA ARG A 236 16.29 15.99 -9.68
C ARG A 236 16.88 15.16 -10.82
N SER A 237 16.56 13.87 -10.89
CA SER A 237 17.00 13.05 -12.02
C SER A 237 16.31 13.56 -13.29
N ARG A 238 17.10 14.01 -14.27
CA ARG A 238 16.61 14.37 -15.60
C ARG A 238 16.49 13.10 -16.45
N LYS A 239 15.63 12.18 -16.03
CA LYS A 239 15.04 11.04 -16.75
C LYS A 239 15.92 10.19 -17.72
N ASN A 240 17.25 10.29 -17.73
CA ASN A 240 18.05 9.61 -18.77
C ASN A 240 19.54 9.43 -18.46
N GLN A 241 19.93 9.18 -17.21
CA GLN A 241 21.32 8.85 -16.86
C GLN A 241 21.39 7.87 -15.68
N ASP A 242 20.83 6.68 -15.87
CA ASP A 242 21.29 5.48 -15.17
C ASP A 242 21.89 4.59 -16.27
N ALA A 243 23.16 4.83 -16.59
CA ALA A 243 24.02 3.98 -17.41
C ALA A 243 25.34 3.78 -16.67
#